data_AF-A0A523AYV5-F1
#
_entry.id   AF-A0A523AYV5-F1
#
_cell.length_a   1.000
_cell.length_b   1.000
_cell.length_c   1.000
_cell.angle_alpha   90.00
_cell.angle_beta   90.00
_cell.angle_gamma   90.00
#
_symmetry.space_group_name_H-M   'P 1'
#
loop_
_entity.id
_entity.type
_entity.pdbx_description
1 polymer ?
#
loop_
_entity_poly.entity_id
_entity_poly.type
_entity_poly.pdbx_seq_one_letter_code
_entity_poly.pdbx_strand_id
1 'polypeptide(L)'
;MGNLVSKVLEDFGYDRDKLIQILLRLQKGLGWLPMEVLLEVSRQLNVPLSRVYRIVTFYKAFSLAPKGRNVIRVCMGTSCQVKGS
;
A
#
# COMPACT_ATOMS: atom_id res chain seq x y z
N MET A 1 -16.12 6.08 1.85
CA MET A 1 -14.82 5.35 1.87
C MET A 1 -14.71 4.29 2.98
N GLY A 2 -15.34 4.42 4.15
CA GLY A 2 -15.11 3.51 5.31
C GLY A 2 -15.44 2.02 5.09
N ASN A 3 -16.41 1.69 4.22
CA ASN A 3 -16.86 0.31 4.02
C ASN A 3 -15.78 -0.62 3.41
N LEU A 4 -14.90 -0.09 2.54
CA LEU A 4 -13.85 -0.91 1.93
C LEU A 4 -12.77 -1.31 2.95
N VAL A 5 -12.40 -0.40 3.85
CA VAL A 5 -11.33 -0.64 4.82
C VAL A 5 -11.75 -1.73 5.80
N SER A 6 -12.94 -1.59 6.41
CA SER A 6 -13.48 -2.60 7.33
C SER A 6 -13.63 -3.96 6.66
N LYS A 7 -14.17 -4.00 5.43
CA LYS A 7 -14.31 -5.26 4.68
C LYS A 7 -12.97 -5.96 4.43
N VAL A 8 -11.94 -5.21 4.01
CA VAL A 8 -10.61 -5.80 3.81
C VAL A 8 -10.02 -6.26 5.14
N LEU A 9 -10.22 -5.52 6.24
CA LEU A 9 -9.71 -5.95 7.54
C LEU A 9 -10.41 -7.23 8.05
N GLU A 10 -11.70 -7.36 7.81
CA GLU A 10 -12.47 -8.59 8.07
C GLU A 10 -11.96 -9.78 7.24
N ASP A 11 -11.72 -9.60 5.93
CA ASP A 11 -11.19 -10.64 5.05
C ASP A 11 -9.84 -11.21 5.57
N PHE A 12 -9.06 -10.40 6.29
CA PHE A 12 -7.77 -10.78 6.85
C PHE A 12 -7.83 -11.11 8.35
N GLY A 13 -9.01 -11.05 8.98
CA GLY A 13 -9.22 -11.37 10.40
C GLY A 13 -8.58 -10.39 11.37
N TYR A 14 -8.44 -9.11 10.99
CA TYR A 14 -7.78 -8.07 11.79
C TYR A 14 -6.34 -8.42 12.21
N ASP A 15 -5.68 -9.26 11.41
CA ASP A 15 -4.34 -9.74 11.70
C ASP A 15 -3.28 -8.67 11.42
N ARG A 16 -2.63 -8.20 12.49
CA ARG A 16 -1.59 -7.17 12.45
C ARG A 16 -0.33 -7.62 11.72
N ASP A 17 -0.06 -8.93 11.67
CA ASP A 17 1.12 -9.47 10.96
C ASP A 17 0.91 -9.45 9.44
N LYS A 18 -0.35 -9.36 9.00
CA LYS A 18 -0.73 -9.22 7.58
C LYS A 18 -0.85 -7.76 7.12
N LEU A 19 -0.34 -6.80 7.89
CA LEU A 19 -0.44 -5.36 7.59
C LEU A 19 0.00 -5.00 6.16
N ILE A 20 1.09 -5.57 5.66
CA ILE A 20 1.56 -5.32 4.29
C ILE A 20 0.53 -5.80 3.25
N GLN A 21 -0.06 -6.99 3.46
CA GLN A 21 -1.05 -7.57 2.53
C GLN A 21 -2.35 -6.77 2.54
N ILE A 22 -2.78 -6.33 3.73
CA ILE A 22 -3.94 -5.44 3.90
C ILE A 22 -3.72 -4.13 3.13
N LEU A 23 -2.57 -3.47 3.32
CA LEU A 23 -2.25 -2.23 2.61
C LEU A 23 -2.17 -2.42 1.09
N LEU A 24 -1.63 -3.55 0.61
CA LEU A 24 -1.60 -3.87 -0.82
C LEU A 24 -3.00 -4.07 -1.38
N ARG A 25 -3.88 -4.75 -0.64
CA ARG A 25 -5.28 -4.96 -1.03
C ARG A 25 -6.04 -3.65 -1.10
N LEU A 26 -5.87 -2.77 -0.11
CA LEU A 26 -6.47 -1.45 -0.08
C LEU A 26 -5.99 -0.59 -1.25
N GLN A 27 -4.68 -0.56 -1.51
CA GLN A 27 -4.13 0.19 -2.63
C GLN A 27 -4.64 -0.34 -3.98
N LYS A 28 -4.84 -1.66 -4.12
CA LYS A 28 -5.42 -2.22 -5.35
C LYS A 28 -6.86 -1.76 -5.58
N GLY A 29 -7.64 -1.54 -4.51
CA GLY A 29 -9.01 -1.05 -4.61
C GLY A 29 -9.11 0.47 -4.79
N LEU A 30 -8.17 1.24 -4.24
CA LEU A 30 -8.21 2.71 -4.23
C LEU A 30 -7.28 3.35 -5.27
N GLY A 31 -6.29 2.62 -5.79
CA GLY A 31 -5.22 3.13 -6.65
C GLY A 31 -4.04 3.74 -5.88
N TRP A 32 -4.29 4.37 -4.73
CA TRP A 32 -3.30 4.92 -3.81
C TRP A 32 -3.81 4.84 -2.37
N LEU A 33 -2.97 5.17 -1.40
CA LEU A 33 -3.28 5.12 0.03
C LEU A 33 -3.30 6.54 0.61
N PRO A 34 -4.48 7.18 0.70
CA PRO A 34 -4.59 8.50 1.33
C PRO A 34 -4.46 8.39 2.85
N MET A 35 -4.15 9.51 3.51
CA MET A 35 -3.81 9.54 4.94
C MET A 35 -4.97 9.06 5.83
N GLU A 36 -6.21 9.35 5.44
CA GLU A 36 -7.42 8.93 6.15
C GLU A 36 -7.52 7.40 6.21
N VAL A 37 -7.11 6.70 5.15
CA VAL A 37 -7.10 5.22 5.11
C VAL A 37 -6.02 4.66 6.03
N LEU A 38 -4.85 5.29 6.11
CA LEU A 38 -3.79 4.85 7.02
C LEU A 38 -4.17 5.05 8.49
N LEU A 39 -4.85 6.16 8.80
CA LEU A 39 -5.43 6.43 10.12
C LEU A 39 -6.49 5.41 10.50
N GLU A 40 -7.39 5.09 9.57
CA GLU A 40 -8.44 4.08 9.77
C GLU A 40 -7.84 2.71 10.07
N VAL A 41 -6.87 2.26 9.26
CA VAL A 41 -6.16 0.98 9.45
C VAL A 41 -5.42 0.97 10.79
N SER A 42 -4.75 2.08 11.15
CA SER A 42 -4.05 2.22 12.42
C SER A 42 -4.99 2.07 13.60
N ARG A 43 -6.17 2.72 13.56
CA ARG A 43 -7.20 2.60 14.60
C ARG A 43 -7.80 1.20 14.68
N GLN A 44 -8.21 0.62 13.55
CA GLN A 44 -8.92 -0.66 13.55
C GLN A 44 -8.00 -1.85 13.88
N LEU A 45 -6.74 -1.83 13.44
CA LEU A 45 -5.75 -2.87 13.79
C LEU A 45 -5.06 -2.62 15.13
N ASN A 46 -5.33 -1.50 15.81
CA ASN A 46 -4.60 -1.08 17.01
C ASN A 46 -3.06 -1.14 16.83
N VAL A 47 -2.59 -0.57 15.72
CA VAL A 47 -1.18 -0.46 15.36
C VAL A 47 -0.79 1.02 15.31
N PRO A 48 0.35 1.44 15.88
CA PRO A 48 0.78 2.83 15.81
C PRO A 48 0.85 3.33 14.36
N LEU A 49 0.30 4.52 14.10
CA LEU A 49 0.32 5.14 12.79
C LEU A 49 1.75 5.27 12.24
N SER A 50 2.74 5.52 13.12
CA SER A 50 4.15 5.56 12.75
C SER A 50 4.64 4.26 12.11
N ARG A 51 4.16 3.09 12.57
CA ARG A 51 4.50 1.78 11.99
C ARG A 51 3.87 1.62 10.61
N VAL A 52 2.61 2.01 10.46
CA VAL A 52 1.91 1.98 9.16
C VAL A 52 2.62 2.91 8.18
N TYR A 53 2.89 4.15 8.60
CA TYR A 53 3.56 5.17 7.81
C TYR A 53 4.96 4.73 7.37
N ARG A 54 5.75 4.17 8.30
CA ARG A 54 7.09 3.63 7.99
C ARG A 54 7.05 2.58 6.89
N ILE A 55 6.06 1.69 6.88
CA ILE A 55 5.92 0.64 5.84
C ILE A 55 5.60 1.28 4.49
N VAL A 56 4.63 2.18 4.43
CA VAL A 56 4.21 2.81 3.16
C VAL A 56 5.26 3.74 2.58
N THR A 57 6.12 4.35 3.41
CA THR A 57 7.26 5.14 2.93
C THR A 57 8.47 4.29 2.55
N PHE A 58 8.66 3.14 3.21
CA PHE A 58 9.81 2.27 2.96
C PHE A 58 9.68 1.50 1.64
N TYR A 59 8.50 0.93 1.37
CA TYR A 59 8.29 0.14 0.15
C TYR A 59 7.80 1.01 -1.02
N LYS A 60 8.59 1.07 -2.10
CA LYS A 60 8.23 1.74 -3.36
C LYS A 60 6.95 1.21 -4.03
N ALA A 61 6.45 0.05 -3.60
CA ALA A 61 5.20 -0.50 -4.09
C ALA A 61 3.99 0.36 -3.69
N PHE A 62 4.07 1.05 -2.55
CA PHE A 62 3.00 1.90 -2.06
C PHE A 62 3.07 3.31 -2.62
N SER A 63 1.94 4.00 -2.63
CA SER A 63 1.86 5.37 -3.09
C SER A 63 0.84 6.13 -2.30
N LEU A 64 1.28 7.26 -1.75
CA LEU A 64 0.49 8.16 -0.92
C LEU A 64 -0.27 9.20 -1.75
N ALA A 65 0.13 9.35 -3.01
CA ALA A 65 -0.47 10.28 -3.96
C ALA A 65 -1.08 9.51 -5.15
N PRO A 66 -2.09 10.09 -5.83
CA PRO A 66 -2.67 9.51 -7.03
C PRO A 66 -1.61 9.24 -8.09
N LYS A 67 -1.68 8.08 -8.73
CA LYS A 67 -0.87 7.77 -9.92
C LYS A 67 -1.61 8.17 -11.18
N GLY A 68 -0.85 8.58 -12.20
CA GLY A 68 -1.39 8.75 -13.54
C GLY A 68 -2.01 7.46 -14.08
N ARG A 69 -2.91 7.60 -15.06
CA ARG A 69 -3.62 6.48 -15.70
C ARG A 69 -2.68 5.39 -16.23
N ASN A 70 -1.51 5.79 -16.72
CA ASN A 70 -0.49 4.91 -17.26
C ASN A 70 0.76 4.96 -16.37
N VAL A 71 1.15 3.80 -15.84
CA VAL A 71 2.38 3.65 -15.04
C VAL A 71 3.40 2.88 -15.88
N ILE A 72 4.38 3.57 -16.43
CA ILE A 72 5.48 2.97 -17.20
C ILE A 72 6.63 2.66 -16.24
N ARG A 73 7.08 1.40 -16.22
CA ARG A 73 8.20 0.94 -15.37
C ARG A 73 9.30 0.41 -16.28
N VAL A 74 10.41 1.14 -16.36
CA VAL A 74 11.60 0.74 -17.12
C VAL A 74 12.59 0.07 -16.18
N CYS A 75 13.13 -1.07 -16.61
CA CYS A 75 14.16 -1.77 -15.85
C CYS A 75 15.49 -1.00 -15.97
N MET A 76 16.00 -0.52 -14.83
CA MET A 76 17.32 0.13 -14.73
C MET A 76 18.37 -0.80 -14.11
N GLY A 77 18.15 -2.12 -14.18
CA GLY A 77 19.09 -3.12 -13.68
C GLY A 77 20.21 -3.35 -14.69
N THR A 78 21.39 -3.75 -14.20
CA THR A 78 22.57 -4.03 -15.04
C THR A 78 22.28 -5.03 -16.16
N SER A 79 21.51 -6.08 -15.87
CA SER A 79 21.11 -7.08 -16.87
C SER A 79 20.27 -6.49 -18.01
N CYS A 80 19.42 -5.50 -17.73
CA CYS A 80 18.60 -4.82 -18.73
C CYS A 80 19.44 -3.84 -19.56
N GLN A 81 20.37 -3.14 -18.90
CA GLN A 81 21.28 -2.19 -19.54
C GLN A 81 22.26 -2.86 -20.50
N VAL A 82 22.82 -4.03 -20.15
CA VAL A 82 23.68 -4.82 -21.06
C VAL A 82 22.90 -5.32 -22.28
N LYS A 83 21.60 -5.59 -22.13
CA LYS A 83 20.72 -5.99 -23.23
C LYS A 83 20.26 -4.82 -24.12
N GLY A 84 20.65 -3.58 -23.81
CA GLY A 84 20.30 -2.40 -24.60
C GLY A 84 18.85 -1.94 -24.43
N SER A 85 18.25 -2.14 -23.25
CA SER A 85 16.97 -1.52 -22.89
C SER A 85 17.07 0.00 -22.79
#